data_AF-M4FGK0-F1
#
_entry.id   AF-M4FGK0-F1
#
_cell.length_a   1.000
_cell.length_b   1.000
_cell.length_c   1.000
_cell.angle_alpha   90.00
_cell.angle_beta   90.00
_cell.angle_gamma   90.00
#
_symmetry.space_group_name_H-M   'P 1'
#
loop_
_entity.id
_entity.type
_entity.pdbx_description
1 polymer ?
#
loop_
_entity_poly.entity_id
_entity_poly.type
_entity_poly.pdbx_seq_one_letter_code
_entity_poly.pdbx_strand_id
1 'polypeptide(L)'
;MTVDQVERLKDPNIQTWANEESEGGDPPRLWVQNGMYPGTAFTRSVGDCTAEGIGVTAEPEVSMVHLSPNHLFFVVVSDGIFEFLPSQAVVDMVGRYADPRDGCAAATVESYKLWLEHENRTDDITIIIVQIKNLSNE
;
A
#
# COMPACT_ATOMS: atom_id res chain seq x y z
N MET A 1 8.99 1.55 1.86
CA MET A 1 10.23 0.90 2.39
C MET A 1 11.19 1.95 2.95
N THR A 2 11.39 1.98 4.27
CA THR A 2 12.24 2.97 4.97
C THR A 2 13.73 2.65 4.85
N VAL A 3 14.59 3.63 5.08
CA VAL A 3 16.06 3.45 5.01
C VAL A 3 16.54 2.44 6.06
N ASP A 4 16.03 2.53 7.27
CA ASP A 4 16.33 1.59 8.36
C ASP A 4 15.99 0.14 8.02
N GLN A 5 14.97 -0.07 7.17
CA GLN A 5 14.53 -1.39 6.71
C GLN A 5 15.46 -1.98 5.65
N VAL A 6 16.02 -1.15 4.76
CA VAL A 6 17.03 -1.57 3.76
C VAL A 6 18.35 -1.91 4.45
N GLU A 7 18.71 -1.13 5.47
CA GLU A 7 19.97 -1.27 6.19
C GLU A 7 19.96 -2.31 7.31
N ARG A 8 18.82 -3.00 7.54
CA ARG A 8 18.64 -4.00 8.61
C ARG A 8 18.91 -3.46 10.03
N LEU A 9 18.58 -2.19 10.27
CA LEU A 9 18.71 -1.60 11.61
C LEU A 9 17.62 -2.09 12.58
N LYS A 10 16.60 -2.82 12.09
CA LYS A 10 15.57 -3.48 12.89
C LYS A 10 15.85 -4.97 13.10
N ASP A 11 15.66 -5.46 14.32
CA ASP A 11 15.82 -6.88 14.68
C ASP A 11 14.77 -7.75 13.97
N PRO A 12 15.17 -8.72 13.13
CA PRO A 12 14.24 -9.58 12.37
C PRO A 12 13.40 -10.50 13.26
N ASN A 13 13.73 -10.66 14.55
CA ASN A 13 12.96 -11.46 15.50
C ASN A 13 11.82 -10.68 16.16
N ILE A 14 11.77 -9.35 15.98
CA ILE A 14 10.71 -8.50 16.53
C ILE A 14 9.59 -8.40 15.49
N GLN A 15 8.48 -9.08 15.74
CA GLN A 15 7.28 -8.97 14.92
C GLN A 15 6.37 -7.86 15.48
N THR A 16 6.42 -6.68 14.88
CA THR A 16 5.55 -5.55 15.24
C THR A 16 4.37 -5.48 14.28
N TRP A 17 3.30 -6.19 14.62
CA TRP A 17 2.03 -6.12 13.89
C TRP A 17 1.30 -4.86 14.33
N ALA A 18 1.04 -3.94 13.41
CA ALA A 18 0.22 -2.79 13.71
C ALA A 18 -0.80 -2.53 12.61
N ASN A 19 -1.94 -1.96 12.99
CA ASN A 19 -2.97 -1.54 12.04
C ASN A 19 -2.59 -0.20 11.42
N GLU A 20 -3.30 0.22 10.36
CA GLU A 20 -3.04 1.49 9.63
C GLU A 20 -2.91 2.74 10.54
N GLU A 21 -3.55 2.74 11.72
CA GLU A 21 -3.54 3.85 12.66
C GLU A 21 -2.41 3.80 13.70
N SER A 22 -1.66 2.70 13.77
CA SER A 22 -0.60 2.53 14.75
C SER A 22 0.74 2.90 14.11
N GLU A 23 1.29 4.04 14.53
CA GLU A 23 2.66 4.44 14.17
C GLU A 23 3.64 3.30 14.49
N GLY A 24 4.42 2.85 13.48
CA GLY A 24 5.50 1.90 13.66
C GLY A 24 5.19 0.42 13.38
N GLY A 25 4.03 0.09 12.82
CA GLY A 25 3.76 -1.26 12.30
C GLY A 25 4.63 -1.61 11.11
N ASP A 26 5.39 -2.70 11.20
CA ASP A 26 6.16 -3.21 10.07
C ASP A 26 5.43 -4.43 9.52
N PRO A 27 5.01 -4.46 8.24
CA PRO A 27 4.35 -5.64 7.69
C PRO A 27 5.27 -6.86 7.81
N PRO A 28 4.72 -8.08 7.99
CA PRO A 28 5.52 -9.29 8.08
C PRO A 28 6.49 -9.43 6.89
N ARG A 29 7.79 -9.60 7.21
CA ARG A 29 8.87 -9.68 6.22
C ARG A 29 9.43 -11.09 6.12
N LEU A 30 9.89 -11.46 4.92
CA LEU A 30 10.65 -12.69 4.73
C LEU A 30 12.14 -12.37 4.61
N TRP A 31 12.96 -13.13 5.32
CA TRP A 31 14.41 -13.00 5.30
C TRP A 31 15.03 -14.35 5.02
N VAL A 32 16.06 -14.37 4.17
CA VAL A 32 16.92 -15.54 4.05
C VAL A 32 17.59 -15.84 5.39
N GLN A 33 17.61 -17.10 5.81
CA GLN A 33 18.32 -17.51 7.01
C GLN A 33 19.83 -17.35 6.79
N ASN A 34 20.52 -16.69 7.74
CA ASN A 34 21.98 -16.52 7.76
C ASN A 34 22.58 -15.85 6.51
N GLY A 35 21.79 -15.10 5.75
CA GLY A 35 22.24 -14.39 4.55
C GLY A 35 21.92 -12.90 4.59
N MET A 36 22.62 -12.12 3.75
CA MET A 36 22.41 -10.68 3.60
C MET A 36 21.28 -10.33 2.61
N TYR A 37 20.87 -11.27 1.76
CA TYR A 37 19.84 -11.07 0.74
C TYR A 37 19.31 -12.41 0.19
N PRO A 38 18.05 -12.49 -0.29
CA PRO A 38 17.05 -11.42 -0.28
C PRO A 38 16.34 -11.26 1.07
N GLY A 39 15.80 -10.07 1.30
CA GLY A 39 14.81 -9.79 2.34
C GLY A 39 13.68 -8.98 1.71
N THR A 40 12.43 -9.40 1.91
CA THR A 40 11.27 -8.77 1.27
C THR A 40 10.31 -8.20 2.31
N ALA A 41 9.76 -7.01 2.01
CA ALA A 41 8.71 -6.37 2.79
C ALA A 41 7.32 -7.02 2.61
N PHE A 42 7.26 -8.03 1.74
CA PHE A 42 6.06 -8.70 1.27
C PHE A 42 6.28 -10.21 1.25
N THR A 43 5.22 -10.98 1.45
CA THR A 43 5.21 -12.44 1.38
C THR A 43 4.72 -12.96 0.03
N ARG A 44 4.29 -12.06 -0.86
CA ARG A 44 3.77 -12.38 -2.19
C ARG A 44 4.31 -11.41 -3.24
N SER A 45 4.73 -11.93 -4.38
CA SER A 45 5.15 -11.13 -5.53
C SER A 45 5.13 -11.98 -6.81
N VAL A 46 5.12 -11.32 -7.96
CA VAL A 46 5.19 -11.97 -9.26
C VAL A 46 6.60 -11.79 -9.83
N GLY A 47 7.25 -12.88 -10.24
CA GLY A 47 8.51 -12.85 -10.98
C GLY A 47 9.77 -12.72 -10.13
N ASP A 48 9.68 -12.71 -8.80
CA ASP A 48 10.84 -12.68 -7.91
C ASP A 48 11.39 -14.10 -7.67
N CYS A 49 12.09 -14.63 -8.67
CA CYS A 49 12.63 -15.99 -8.63
C CYS A 49 13.61 -16.23 -7.47
N THR A 50 14.24 -15.17 -6.95
CA THR A 50 15.17 -15.30 -5.81
C THR A 50 14.38 -15.41 -4.52
N ALA A 51 13.35 -14.57 -4.33
CA ALA A 51 12.54 -14.61 -3.12
C ALA A 51 11.56 -15.80 -3.06
N GLU A 52 11.19 -16.38 -4.20
CA GLU A 52 10.47 -17.67 -4.27
C GLU A 52 11.19 -18.77 -3.47
N GLY A 53 12.52 -18.79 -3.51
CA GLY A 53 13.35 -19.75 -2.77
C GLY A 53 13.27 -19.60 -1.24
N ILE A 54 12.78 -18.47 -0.72
CA ILE A 54 12.58 -18.23 0.71
C ILE A 54 11.09 -18.16 1.10
N GLY A 55 10.19 -18.57 0.21
CA GLY A 55 8.77 -18.73 0.49
C GLY A 55 7.85 -17.62 -0.02
N VAL A 56 8.37 -16.66 -0.81
CA VAL A 56 7.49 -15.72 -1.53
C VAL A 56 6.67 -16.47 -2.58
N THR A 57 5.37 -16.20 -2.65
CA THR A 57 4.46 -16.86 -3.60
C THR A 57 3.81 -15.85 -4.57
N ALA A 58 3.58 -16.28 -5.81
CA ALA A 58 2.81 -15.51 -6.79
C ALA A 58 1.29 -15.73 -6.70
N GLU A 59 0.83 -16.60 -5.79
CA GLU A 59 -0.60 -16.89 -5.62
C GLU A 59 -1.33 -15.70 -4.96
N PRO A 60 -2.30 -15.06 -5.65
CA PRO A 60 -2.98 -13.89 -5.12
C PRO A 60 -3.99 -14.27 -4.03
N GLU A 61 -4.39 -13.28 -3.24
CA GLU A 61 -5.62 -13.37 -2.46
C GLU A 61 -6.79 -12.89 -3.32
N VAL A 62 -7.87 -13.65 -3.34
CA VAL A 62 -9.05 -13.36 -4.15
C VAL A 62 -10.25 -13.10 -3.25
N SER A 63 -10.78 -11.88 -3.31
CA SER A 63 -12.01 -11.48 -2.64
C SER A 63 -13.03 -11.00 -3.67
N MET A 64 -14.32 -11.16 -3.35
CA MET A 64 -15.43 -10.69 -4.17
C MET A 64 -16.33 -9.79 -3.35
N VAL A 65 -16.68 -8.63 -3.91
CA VAL A 65 -17.57 -7.65 -3.30
C VAL A 65 -18.77 -7.44 -4.21
N HIS A 66 -19.98 -7.54 -3.65
CA HIS A 66 -21.20 -7.21 -4.38
C HIS A 66 -21.41 -5.69 -4.35
N LEU A 67 -21.36 -5.06 -5.53
CA LEU A 67 -21.61 -3.64 -5.63
C LEU A 67 -23.09 -3.33 -5.43
N SER A 68 -23.35 -2.19 -4.81
CA SER A 68 -24.68 -1.65 -4.58
C SER A 68 -24.69 -0.18 -4.98
N PRO A 69 -25.86 0.46 -5.13
CA PRO A 69 -25.93 1.89 -5.45
C PRO A 69 -25.23 2.81 -4.43
N ASN A 70 -24.96 2.31 -3.22
CA ASN A 70 -24.21 3.06 -2.20
C ASN A 70 -22.69 3.06 -2.43
N HIS A 71 -22.18 2.19 -3.30
CA HIS A 71 -20.77 2.16 -3.68
C HIS A 71 -20.54 3.16 -4.82
N LEU A 72 -20.11 4.37 -4.47
CA LEU A 72 -19.93 5.45 -5.43
C LEU A 72 -18.65 5.31 -6.26
N PHE A 73 -17.58 4.83 -5.64
CA PHE A 73 -16.28 4.60 -6.26
C PHE A 73 -15.44 3.66 -5.40
N PHE A 74 -14.34 3.17 -5.95
CA PHE A 74 -13.25 2.56 -5.18
C PHE A 74 -11.90 3.05 -5.71
N VAL A 75 -10.86 2.83 -4.92
CA VAL A 75 -9.48 3.22 -5.26
C VAL A 75 -8.58 2.00 -5.29
N VAL A 76 -7.59 2.03 -6.16
CA VAL A 76 -6.45 1.12 -6.17
C VAL A 76 -5.20 1.99 -6.09
N VAL A 77 -4.35 1.75 -5.09
CA VAL A 77 -3.18 2.59 -4.83
C VAL A 77 -1.94 1.75 -4.53
N SER A 78 -0.76 2.31 -4.79
CA SER A 78 0.51 1.77 -4.29
C SER A 78 0.71 2.11 -2.81
N ASP A 79 1.66 1.42 -2.18
CA ASP A 79 2.17 1.76 -0.83
C ASP A 79 2.73 3.19 -0.76
N GLY A 80 3.18 3.75 -1.88
CA GLY A 80 3.48 5.18 -2.00
C GLY A 80 2.37 6.11 -1.48
N ILE A 81 1.08 5.71 -1.53
CA ILE A 81 -0.01 6.45 -0.86
C ILE A 81 -0.17 5.97 0.59
N PHE A 82 -0.35 4.66 0.80
CA PHE A 82 -0.77 4.10 2.07
C PHE A 82 0.30 4.07 3.17
N GLU A 83 1.57 4.35 2.86
CA GLU A 83 2.62 4.50 3.87
C GLU A 83 2.28 5.61 4.88
N PHE A 84 1.69 6.73 4.43
CA PHE A 84 1.40 7.88 5.29
C PHE A 84 -0.07 8.33 5.28
N LEU A 85 -0.90 7.80 4.37
CA LEU A 85 -2.32 8.13 4.30
C LEU A 85 -3.17 6.89 4.61
N PRO A 86 -3.91 6.88 5.73
CA PRO A 86 -4.86 5.82 6.03
C PRO A 86 -5.93 5.70 4.94
N SER A 87 -6.44 4.48 4.73
CA SER A 87 -7.42 4.20 3.68
C SER A 87 -8.65 5.12 3.72
N GLN A 88 -9.19 5.37 4.91
CA GLN A 88 -10.32 6.29 5.10
C GLN A 88 -9.99 7.74 4.72
N ALA A 89 -8.79 8.23 5.07
CA ALA A 89 -8.36 9.59 4.72
C ALA A 89 -8.22 9.77 3.20
N VAL A 90 -7.77 8.74 2.49
CA VAL A 90 -7.71 8.73 1.01
C VAL A 90 -9.12 8.83 0.43
N VAL A 91 -10.07 8.00 0.89
CA VAL A 91 -11.46 8.00 0.40
C VAL A 91 -12.16 9.34 0.68
N ASP A 92 -12.01 9.87 1.90
CA ASP A 92 -12.57 11.17 2.28
C ASP A 92 -11.97 12.33 1.48
N MET A 93 -10.70 12.21 1.08
CA MET A 93 -10.03 13.21 0.26
C MET A 93 -10.55 13.18 -1.17
N VAL A 94 -10.49 12.02 -1.82
CA VAL A 94 -10.87 11.92 -3.24
C VAL A 94 -12.38 12.12 -3.44
N GLY A 95 -13.19 11.75 -2.45
CA GLY A 95 -14.64 11.95 -2.47
C GLY A 95 -15.10 13.41 -2.50
N ARG A 96 -14.21 14.38 -2.20
CA ARG A 96 -14.50 15.81 -2.32
C ARG A 96 -14.49 16.33 -3.77
N TYR A 97 -13.95 15.55 -4.70
CA TYR A 97 -13.75 15.97 -6.09
C TYR A 97 -14.77 15.30 -7.01
N ALA A 98 -15.42 16.11 -7.87
CA ALA A 98 -16.34 15.59 -8.88
C ALA A 98 -15.59 14.89 -10.04
N ASP A 99 -14.45 15.47 -10.45
CA ASP A 99 -13.56 14.88 -11.45
C ASP A 99 -12.56 13.95 -10.74
N PRO A 100 -12.53 12.65 -11.07
CA PRO A 100 -11.58 11.72 -10.45
C PRO A 100 -10.12 12.11 -10.73
N ARG A 101 -9.83 12.85 -11.82
CA ARG A 101 -8.46 13.32 -12.11
C ARG A 101 -7.98 14.31 -11.06
N ASP A 102 -8.85 15.19 -10.59
CA ASP A 102 -8.53 16.14 -9.52
C ASP A 102 -8.33 15.40 -8.19
N GLY A 103 -9.15 14.37 -7.92
CA GLY A 103 -8.98 13.48 -6.78
C GLY A 103 -7.63 12.75 -6.80
N CYS A 104 -7.24 12.17 -7.95
CA CYS A 104 -5.93 11.55 -8.13
C CYS A 104 -4.79 12.54 -7.88
N ALA A 105 -4.89 13.75 -8.44
CA ALA A 105 -3.89 14.79 -8.26
C ALA A 105 -3.78 15.20 -6.78
N ALA A 106 -4.90 15.39 -6.09
CA ALA A 106 -4.92 15.74 -4.68
C ALA A 106 -4.26 14.67 -3.80
N ALA A 107 -4.62 13.39 -3.98
CA ALA A 107 -4.05 12.28 -3.23
C ALA A 107 -2.54 12.12 -3.49
N THR A 108 -2.12 12.26 -4.75
CA THR A 108 -0.70 12.16 -5.14
C THR A 108 0.13 13.28 -4.54
N VAL A 109 -0.37 14.53 -4.60
CA VAL A 109 0.32 15.69 -4.03
C VAL A 109 0.41 15.59 -2.51
N GLU A 110 -0.65 15.15 -1.84
CA GLU A 110 -0.64 15.04 -0.38
C GLU A 110 0.32 13.95 0.10
N SER A 111 0.27 12.76 -0.52
CA SER A 111 1.25 11.71 -0.25
C SER A 111 2.68 12.20 -0.48
N TYR A 112 2.95 12.89 -1.60
CA TYR A 112 4.29 13.40 -1.89
C TYR A 112 4.79 14.37 -0.81
N LYS A 113 3.94 15.26 -0.28
CA LYS A 113 4.31 16.13 0.84
C LYS A 113 4.65 15.33 2.09
N LEU A 114 3.84 14.35 2.45
CA LEU A 114 4.07 13.51 3.63
C LEU A 114 5.39 12.73 3.51
N TRP A 115 5.71 12.21 2.33
CA TRP A 115 7.02 11.62 2.06
C TRP A 115 8.16 12.61 2.34
N LEU A 116 8.07 13.85 1.88
CA LEU A 116 9.10 14.88 2.14
C LEU A 116 9.21 15.28 3.62
N GLU A 117 8.13 15.13 4.39
CA GLU A 117 8.11 15.45 5.82
C GLU A 117 8.72 14.34 6.69
N HIS A 118 8.55 13.08 6.29
CA HIS A 118 8.90 11.92 7.11
C HIS A 118 10.19 11.22 6.65
N GLU A 119 10.54 11.28 5.36
CA GLU A 119 11.63 10.51 4.77
C GLU A 119 12.46 11.34 3.77
N ASN A 120 13.74 10.98 3.61
CA ASN A 120 14.63 11.65 2.66
C ASN A 120 14.52 11.09 1.22
N ARG A 121 13.60 10.15 1.00
CA ARG A 121 13.31 9.49 -0.28
C ARG A 121 11.80 9.43 -0.44
N THR A 122 11.33 9.56 -1.67
CA THR A 122 9.93 9.30 -2.05
C THR A 122 9.86 7.97 -2.79
N ASP A 123 8.83 7.17 -2.52
CA ASP A 123 8.50 6.01 -3.35
C ASP A 123 7.69 6.39 -4.60
N ASP A 124 7.46 5.44 -5.49
CA ASP A 124 6.57 5.64 -6.64
C ASP A 124 5.11 5.74 -6.17
N ILE A 125 4.48 6.89 -6.42
CA ILE A 125 3.11 7.17 -5.99
C ILE A 125 2.14 6.94 -7.15
N THR A 126 1.27 5.94 -7.00
CA THR A 126 0.26 5.60 -8.01
C THR A 126 -1.12 5.48 -7.38
N ILE A 127 -2.12 6.09 -8.02
CA ILE A 127 -3.53 5.98 -7.66
C ILE A 127 -4.41 5.83 -8.91
N ILE A 128 -5.38 4.91 -8.83
CA ILE A 128 -6.45 4.71 -9.80
C ILE A 128 -7.78 4.88 -9.07
N ILE A 129 -8.62 5.80 -9.55
CA ILE A 129 -9.98 5.98 -9.04
C ILE A 129 -10.96 5.42 -10.07
N VAL A 130 -11.81 4.49 -9.64
CA VAL A 130 -12.87 3.91 -10.47
C VAL A 130 -14.21 4.42 -9.98
N GLN A 131 -14.84 5.30 -10.75
CA GLN A 131 -16.20 5.76 -10.49
C GLN A 131 -17.22 4.71 -10.95
N ILE A 132 -18.13 4.34 -10.06
CA ILE A 132 -19.19 3.39 -10.36
C ILE A 132 -20.43 4.20 -10.77
N LYS A 133 -20.91 3.96 -12.00
CA LYS A 133 -22.05 4.72 -12.57
C LYS A 133 -23.18 3.76 -12.94
N ASN A 134 -24.41 4.24 -12.80
CA ASN A 134 -25.62 3.56 -13.26
C ASN A 134 -25.88 2.18 -12.62
N LEU A 135 -25.52 1.98 -11.36
CA LEU A 135 -26.04 0.87 -10.56
C LEU A 135 -27.46 1.21 -10.08
N SER A 136 -28.46 0.58 -10.67
CA SER A 136 -29.82 0.55 -10.14
C SER A 136 -30.03 -0.70 -9.30
N ASN A 137 -30.82 -0.61 -8.24
CA ASN A 137 -31.42 -1.81 -7.65
C ASN A 137 -32.43 -2.35 -8.67
N GLU A 138 -32.21 -3.57 -9.17
CA GLU A 138 -33.28 -4.31 -9.85
C GLU A 138 -34.43 -4.62 -8.88
#